data_AF-A0A383CYP2-F1
#
_entry.id   AF-A0A383CYP2-F1
#
_cell.length_a   1.000
_cell.length_b   1.000
_cell.length_c   1.000
_cell.angle_alpha   90.00
_cell.angle_beta   90.00
_cell.angle_gamma   90.00
#
_symmetry.space_group_name_H-M   'P 1'
#
loop_
_entity.id
_entity.type
_entity.pdbx_description
1 polymer ?
#
loop_
_entity_poly.entity_id
_entity_poly.type
_entity_poly.pdbx_seq_one_letter_code
_entity_poly.pdbx_strand_id
1 'polypeptide(L)'
;MKRLIVSISFLLLNIITAQEVHLDSTWTKTFGGSEHDEGHSVQQTADGGYIIAAGNQLIKTNQNGDSTWTKTLALWSLSVQQTTDGGYIITGQGNIGQPWLIKTDFQGTEEWNQIGDFIGKSIQQTTDGGYIITGQGGSIGQPLLIKTDSQGNEDWNQTGGSEGFIGNSVQQTADGGYIIAGLTYSIGNGADDVWLIKTDSTGN
;
A
#
# COMPACT_ATOMS: atom_id res chain seq x y z
N MET A 1 69.29 -19.28 42.51
CA MET A 1 68.37 -18.62 43.45
C MET A 1 66.97 -18.61 42.84
N LYS A 2 66.00 -19.30 43.46
CA LYS A 2 64.63 -19.47 42.95
C LYS A 2 63.88 -18.13 42.99
N ARG A 3 63.20 -17.73 41.92
CA ARG A 3 62.21 -16.64 41.94
C ARG A 3 60.81 -17.24 41.84
N LEU A 4 59.98 -16.90 42.83
CA LEU A 4 58.60 -17.34 43.01
C LEU A 4 57.69 -16.53 42.06
N ILE A 5 56.93 -17.20 41.19
CA ILE A 5 55.89 -16.57 40.37
C ILE A 5 54.57 -16.70 41.16
N VAL A 6 53.98 -15.57 41.54
CA VAL A 6 52.60 -15.51 42.03
C VAL A 6 51.75 -15.09 40.83
N SER A 7 51.01 -16.03 40.24
CA SER A 7 49.99 -15.72 39.22
C SER A 7 48.69 -15.37 39.92
N ILE A 8 48.28 -14.10 39.81
CA ILE A 8 46.93 -13.64 40.17
C ILE A 8 46.05 -13.87 38.93
N SER A 9 45.07 -14.77 39.03
CA SER A 9 44.08 -14.95 37.95
C SER A 9 43.08 -13.79 37.99
N PHE A 10 43.02 -12.99 36.92
CA PHE A 10 41.93 -12.04 36.70
C PHE A 10 40.70 -12.80 36.20
N LEU A 11 39.62 -12.76 36.98
CA LEU A 11 38.30 -13.21 36.53
C LEU A 11 37.73 -12.12 35.62
N LEU A 12 37.71 -12.35 34.30
CA LEU A 12 37.03 -11.47 33.36
C LEU A 12 35.52 -11.66 33.51
N LEU A 13 34.84 -10.63 34.04
CA LEU A 13 33.39 -10.56 34.08
C LEU A 13 32.91 -10.27 32.65
N ASN A 14 32.36 -11.29 31.98
CA ASN A 14 31.69 -11.12 30.69
C ASN A 14 30.37 -10.38 30.92
N ILE A 15 30.37 -9.07 30.75
CA ILE A 15 29.14 -8.29 30.66
C ILE A 15 28.60 -8.52 29.24
N ILE A 16 27.60 -9.39 29.13
CA ILE A 16 26.80 -9.51 27.91
C ILE A 16 25.84 -8.31 27.93
N THR A 17 26.16 -7.25 27.19
CA THR A 17 25.17 -6.22 26.86
C THR A 17 24.23 -6.80 25.82
N ALA A 18 22.92 -6.73 26.07
CA ALA A 18 21.93 -7.00 25.03
C ALA A 18 22.18 -6.03 23.88
N GLN A 19 22.47 -6.55 22.69
CA GLN A 19 22.64 -5.73 21.50
C GLN A 19 21.24 -5.36 21.00
N GLU A 20 20.91 -4.07 21.08
CA GLU A 20 19.71 -3.55 20.40
C GLU A 20 19.87 -3.79 18.90
N VAL A 21 18.95 -4.55 18.31
CA VAL A 21 18.90 -4.75 16.87
C VAL A 21 18.39 -3.43 16.28
N HIS A 22 19.33 -2.55 15.92
CA HIS A 22 19.02 -1.41 15.08
C HIS A 22 18.88 -1.92 13.64
N LEU A 23 17.89 -1.38 12.92
CA LEU A 23 17.81 -1.55 11.47
C LEU A 23 19.07 -0.90 10.86
N ASP A 24 19.98 -1.69 10.32
CA ASP A 24 21.13 -1.22 9.54
C ASP A 24 20.63 -0.67 8.19
N SER A 25 20.07 0.54 8.20
CA SER A 25 19.56 1.20 7.00
C SER A 25 20.72 1.67 6.10
N THR A 26 20.65 1.40 4.80
CA THR A 26 21.62 1.92 3.83
C THR A 26 21.45 3.42 3.58
N TRP A 27 20.22 3.91 3.67
CA TRP A 27 19.88 5.34 3.62
C TRP A 27 18.53 5.57 4.31
N THR A 28 18.30 6.81 4.75
CA THR A 28 17.01 7.29 5.23
C THR A 28 16.69 8.64 4.57
N LYS A 29 15.40 8.88 4.28
CA LYS A 29 14.89 10.11 3.66
C LYS A 29 13.57 10.49 4.31
N THR A 30 13.30 11.79 4.37
CA THR A 30 12.03 12.34 4.85
C THR A 30 11.42 13.19 3.76
N PHE A 31 10.12 13.04 3.54
CA PHE A 31 9.34 13.84 2.60
C PHE A 31 8.15 14.41 3.37
N GLY A 32 7.79 15.66 3.09
CA GLY A 32 6.75 16.37 3.83
C GLY A 32 7.11 17.83 4.11
N GLY A 33 6.24 18.51 4.86
CA GLY A 33 6.37 19.88 5.28
C GLY A 33 6.42 20.04 6.81
N SER A 34 5.90 21.17 7.30
CA SER A 34 5.81 21.45 8.74
C SER A 34 4.54 20.89 9.40
N GLU A 35 3.66 20.28 8.62
CA GLU A 35 2.40 19.71 9.10
C GLU A 35 2.55 18.19 9.32
N HIS A 36 1.41 17.50 9.49
CA HIS A 36 1.39 16.06 9.59
C HIS A 36 1.44 15.43 8.19
N ASP A 37 2.53 14.71 7.91
CA ASP A 37 2.73 13.97 6.66
C ASP A 37 2.80 12.47 6.94
N GLU A 38 2.11 11.68 6.12
CA GLU A 38 2.07 10.23 6.22
C GLU A 38 2.28 9.58 4.84
N GLY A 39 3.07 8.50 4.81
CA GLY A 39 3.26 7.65 3.63
C GLY A 39 2.46 6.36 3.79
N HIS A 40 1.64 6.02 2.79
CA HIS A 40 0.72 4.85 2.86
C HIS A 40 1.17 3.67 2.01
N SER A 41 1.77 3.94 0.86
CA SER A 41 2.20 2.90 -0.06
C SER A 41 3.48 3.30 -0.77
N VAL A 42 4.34 2.31 -1.01
CA VAL A 42 5.58 2.45 -1.78
C VAL A 42 5.71 1.26 -2.71
N GLN A 43 6.20 1.51 -3.92
CA GLN A 43 6.59 0.46 -4.85
C GLN A 43 7.92 0.81 -5.50
N GLN A 44 8.82 -0.16 -5.60
CA GLN A 44 9.99 -0.01 -6.46
C GLN A 44 9.55 0.01 -7.93
N THR A 45 10.10 0.94 -8.70
CA THR A 45 9.81 1.13 -10.12
C THR A 45 10.83 0.44 -11.01
N ALA A 46 10.49 0.19 -12.27
CA ALA A 46 11.32 -0.53 -13.24
C ALA A 46 12.68 0.13 -13.53
N ASP A 47 12.80 1.44 -13.28
CA ASP A 47 14.05 2.21 -13.38
C ASP A 47 14.96 2.07 -12.13
N GLY A 48 14.57 1.24 -11.15
CA GLY A 48 15.27 1.01 -9.88
C GLY A 48 14.97 2.04 -8.79
N GLY A 49 14.22 3.11 -9.10
CA GLY A 49 13.72 4.07 -8.11
C GLY A 49 12.46 3.61 -7.39
N TYR A 50 11.72 4.54 -6.79
CA TYR A 50 10.50 4.23 -6.05
C TYR A 50 9.40 5.24 -6.35
N ILE A 51 8.14 4.79 -6.29
CA ILE A 51 6.95 5.63 -6.32
C ILE A 51 6.23 5.50 -4.97
N ILE A 52 5.79 6.63 -4.41
CA ILE A 52 5.24 6.70 -3.05
C ILE A 52 3.91 7.46 -3.09
N ALA A 53 2.88 6.88 -2.48
CA ALA A 53 1.63 7.54 -2.13
C ALA A 53 1.76 8.10 -0.70
N ALA A 54 1.68 9.42 -0.54
CA ALA A 54 1.87 10.10 0.72
C ALA A 54 0.86 11.24 0.90
N GLY A 55 -0.27 10.96 1.55
CA GLY A 55 -1.39 11.89 1.66
C GLY A 55 -1.86 12.36 0.28
N ASN A 56 -1.86 13.66 0.02
CA ASN A 56 -2.19 14.23 -1.29
C ASN A 56 -1.00 14.30 -2.27
N GLN A 57 0.11 13.61 -2.00
CA GLN A 57 1.30 13.64 -2.84
C GLN A 57 1.59 12.28 -3.48
N LEU A 58 2.01 12.35 -4.75
CA LEU A 58 2.69 11.27 -5.46
C LEU A 58 4.15 11.65 -5.60
N ILE A 59 5.06 10.86 -5.02
CA ILE A 59 6.49 11.18 -4.98
C ILE A 59 7.26 10.09 -5.71
N LYS A 60 8.01 10.49 -6.74
CA LYS A 60 8.96 9.61 -7.43
C LYS A 60 10.37 9.90 -6.95
N THR A 61 11.12 8.84 -6.71
CA THR A 61 12.52 8.91 -6.29
C THR A 61 13.44 8.13 -7.23
N ASN A 62 14.74 8.38 -7.10
CA ASN A 62 15.79 7.52 -7.64
C ASN A 62 16.09 6.35 -6.68
N GLN A 63 17.01 5.46 -7.06
CA GLN A 63 17.43 4.30 -6.23
C GLN A 63 18.05 4.67 -4.86
N ASN A 64 18.53 5.91 -4.71
CA ASN A 64 19.11 6.43 -3.47
C ASN A 64 18.07 7.14 -2.58
N GLY A 65 16.81 7.14 -3.01
CA GLY A 65 15.71 7.81 -2.31
C GLY A 65 15.65 9.32 -2.50
N ASP A 66 16.44 9.93 -3.40
CA ASP A 66 16.28 11.37 -3.69
C ASP A 66 15.04 11.57 -4.57
N SER A 67 14.19 12.56 -4.23
CA SER A 67 13.03 12.90 -5.06
C SER A 67 13.48 13.38 -6.44
N THR A 68 12.92 12.78 -7.48
CA THR A 68 13.04 13.25 -8.87
C THR A 68 11.90 14.19 -9.23
N TRP A 69 10.71 13.93 -8.69
CA TRP A 69 9.56 14.80 -8.81
C TRP A 69 8.51 14.49 -7.74
N THR A 70 7.67 15.48 -7.46
CA THR A 70 6.49 15.37 -6.59
C THR A 70 5.30 15.97 -7.31
N LYS A 71 4.14 15.32 -7.23
CA LYS A 71 2.86 15.80 -7.78
C LYS A 71 1.82 15.88 -6.67
N THR A 72 0.94 16.87 -6.76
CA THR A 72 -0.23 16.97 -5.88
C THR A 72 -1.42 16.29 -6.56
N LEU A 73 -2.08 15.40 -5.83
CA LEU A 73 -3.25 14.64 -6.25
C LEU A 73 -4.53 15.29 -5.73
N ALA A 74 -5.63 15.06 -6.44
CA ALA A 74 -6.97 15.46 -6.03
C ALA A 74 -7.65 14.46 -5.05
N LEU A 75 -6.86 13.54 -4.47
CA LEU A 75 -7.31 12.54 -3.51
C LEU A 75 -6.27 12.35 -2.39
N TRP A 76 -6.70 11.79 -1.28
CA TRP A 76 -5.83 11.25 -0.25
C TRP A 76 -5.38 9.85 -0.65
N SER A 77 -4.15 9.71 -1.14
CA SER A 77 -3.62 8.49 -1.72
C SER A 77 -3.27 7.45 -0.65
N LEU A 78 -3.75 6.22 -0.86
CA LEU A 78 -3.58 5.10 0.08
C LEU A 78 -2.80 3.95 -0.56
N SER A 79 -2.92 3.75 -1.88
CA SER A 79 -2.18 2.73 -2.60
C SER A 79 -1.74 3.24 -3.97
N VAL A 80 -0.53 2.85 -4.37
CA VAL A 80 0.04 3.17 -5.69
C VAL A 80 0.70 1.95 -6.30
N GLN A 81 0.58 1.81 -7.61
CA GLN A 81 1.31 0.83 -8.39
C GLN A 81 1.75 1.41 -9.73
N GLN A 82 3.00 1.18 -10.12
CA GLN A 82 3.47 1.33 -11.49
C GLN A 82 2.78 0.31 -12.39
N THR A 83 2.23 0.79 -13.49
CA THR A 83 1.53 -0.01 -14.50
C THR A 83 2.49 -0.50 -15.59
N THR A 84 2.08 -1.53 -16.33
CA THR A 84 2.87 -2.17 -17.40
C THR A 84 3.26 -1.21 -18.53
N ASP A 85 2.51 -0.13 -18.72
CA ASP A 85 2.80 0.95 -19.68
C ASP A 85 3.84 1.97 -19.15
N GLY A 86 4.31 1.80 -17.91
CA GLY A 86 5.28 2.66 -17.24
C GLY A 86 4.68 3.82 -16.44
N GLY A 87 3.37 4.05 -16.56
CA GLY A 87 2.62 5.02 -15.75
C GLY A 87 2.33 4.53 -14.32
N TYR A 88 1.43 5.20 -13.62
CA TYR A 88 1.05 4.81 -12.25
C TYR A 88 -0.45 4.88 -12.04
N ILE A 89 -1.00 3.86 -11.39
CA ILE A 89 -2.37 3.83 -10.90
C ILE A 89 -2.37 4.08 -9.39
N ILE A 90 -3.26 4.98 -8.94
CA ILE A 90 -3.35 5.43 -7.56
C ILE A 90 -4.80 5.36 -7.12
N THR A 91 -5.04 4.79 -5.94
CA THR A 91 -6.37 4.83 -5.32
C THR A 91 -6.31 5.40 -3.91
N GLY A 92 -7.45 5.89 -3.44
CA GLY A 92 -7.56 6.55 -2.14
C GLY A 92 -8.95 7.13 -1.91
N GLN A 93 -8.99 8.24 -1.18
CA GLN A 93 -10.22 8.95 -0.85
C GLN A 93 -10.23 10.37 -1.42
N GLY A 94 -11.17 10.65 -2.32
CA GLY A 94 -11.52 12.02 -2.72
C GLY A 94 -12.61 12.60 -1.83
N ASN A 95 -12.78 13.92 -1.85
CA ASN A 95 -14.03 14.53 -1.39
C ASN A 95 -15.17 14.21 -2.36
N ILE A 96 -16.41 14.52 -1.97
CA ILE A 96 -17.57 14.40 -2.87
C ILE A 96 -17.31 15.18 -4.16
N GLY A 97 -17.46 14.49 -5.30
CA GLY A 97 -17.19 15.06 -6.62
C GLY A 97 -15.69 15.12 -7.00
N GLN A 98 -14.81 14.49 -6.22
CA GLN A 98 -13.40 14.34 -6.52
C GLN A 98 -13.01 12.89 -6.81
N PRO A 99 -11.83 12.65 -7.38
CA PRO A 99 -11.39 11.31 -7.74
C PRO A 99 -11.19 10.38 -6.54
N TRP A 100 -11.46 9.09 -6.73
CA TRP A 100 -11.00 8.01 -5.84
C TRP A 100 -9.97 7.09 -6.51
N LEU A 101 -9.84 7.19 -7.83
CA LEU A 101 -8.90 6.46 -8.68
C LEU A 101 -8.30 7.43 -9.70
N ILE A 102 -6.98 7.45 -9.82
CA ILE A 102 -6.25 8.29 -10.76
C ILE A 102 -5.22 7.43 -11.49
N LYS A 103 -5.17 7.55 -12.82
CA LYS A 103 -4.08 7.04 -13.66
C LYS A 103 -3.22 8.19 -14.14
N THR A 104 -1.93 7.95 -14.15
CA THR A 104 -0.92 8.90 -14.63
C THR A 104 0.01 8.25 -15.64
N ASP A 105 0.68 9.10 -16.42
CA ASP A 105 1.83 8.74 -17.23
C ASP A 105 3.09 8.53 -16.36
N PHE A 106 4.21 8.16 -16.98
CA PHE A 106 5.47 7.93 -16.27
C PHE A 106 6.08 9.19 -15.62
N GLN A 107 5.62 10.38 -16.00
CA GLN A 107 6.02 11.68 -15.45
C GLN A 107 5.08 12.17 -14.33
N GLY A 108 4.05 11.38 -13.99
CA GLY A 108 3.03 11.74 -13.01
C GLY A 108 2.02 12.77 -13.52
N THR A 109 1.88 12.94 -14.84
CA THR A 109 0.79 13.72 -15.43
C THR A 109 -0.46 12.85 -15.45
N GLU A 110 -1.59 13.40 -15.00
CA GLU A 110 -2.87 12.69 -15.03
C GLU A 110 -3.29 12.37 -16.47
N GLU A 111 -3.62 11.11 -16.71
CA GLU A 111 -4.19 10.63 -17.98
C GLU A 111 -5.73 10.54 -17.89
N TRP A 112 -6.21 9.97 -16.79
CA TRP A 112 -7.64 9.89 -16.47
C TRP A 112 -7.87 9.69 -14.97
N ASN A 113 -9.10 9.93 -14.53
CA ASN A 113 -9.53 9.68 -13.17
C ASN A 113 -10.98 9.14 -13.13
N GLN A 114 -11.36 8.54 -12.00
CA GLN A 114 -12.75 8.16 -11.72
C GLN A 114 -13.24 8.87 -10.46
N ILE A 115 -14.42 9.49 -10.55
CA ILE A 115 -15.08 10.25 -9.48
C ILE A 115 -16.17 9.38 -8.84
N GLY A 116 -16.25 9.39 -7.52
CA GLY A 116 -17.19 8.55 -6.76
C GLY A 116 -16.99 8.67 -5.26
N ASP A 117 -17.80 7.94 -4.51
CA ASP A 117 -17.80 7.92 -3.03
C ASP A 117 -17.16 6.63 -2.46
N PHE A 118 -16.27 6.02 -3.24
CA PHE A 118 -15.54 4.83 -2.84
C PHE A 118 -14.17 5.22 -2.28
N ILE A 119 -13.78 4.58 -1.18
CA ILE A 119 -12.44 4.73 -0.60
C ILE A 119 -11.64 3.49 -0.99
N GLY A 120 -10.77 3.62 -1.98
CA GLY A 120 -9.87 2.53 -2.36
C GLY A 120 -8.69 2.43 -1.39
N LYS A 121 -8.50 1.25 -0.81
CA LYS A 121 -7.44 0.97 0.18
C LYS A 121 -6.24 0.26 -0.44
N SER A 122 -6.49 -0.58 -1.43
CA SER A 122 -5.45 -1.34 -2.13
C SER A 122 -5.85 -1.54 -3.58
N ILE A 123 -4.87 -1.42 -4.48
CA ILE A 123 -5.05 -1.59 -5.92
C ILE A 123 -3.98 -2.50 -6.51
N GLN A 124 -4.37 -3.27 -7.52
CA GLN A 124 -3.45 -4.00 -8.37
C GLN A 124 -3.93 -3.99 -9.83
N GLN A 125 -3.01 -3.74 -10.77
CA GLN A 125 -3.21 -3.96 -12.19
C GLN A 125 -3.30 -5.47 -12.46
N THR A 126 -4.36 -5.89 -13.14
CA THR A 126 -4.63 -7.29 -13.46
C THR A 126 -3.98 -7.72 -14.76
N THR A 127 -3.82 -9.02 -14.96
CA THR A 127 -3.16 -9.60 -16.15
C THR A 127 -3.86 -9.29 -17.48
N ASP A 128 -5.14 -8.94 -17.44
CA ASP A 128 -5.92 -8.48 -18.60
C ASP A 128 -5.72 -6.99 -18.93
N GLY A 129 -4.90 -6.28 -18.15
CA GLY A 129 -4.61 -4.86 -18.30
C GLY A 129 -5.55 -3.92 -17.54
N GLY A 130 -6.59 -4.45 -16.89
CA GLY A 130 -7.48 -3.70 -16.01
C GLY A 130 -6.93 -3.52 -14.60
N TYR A 131 -7.80 -3.21 -13.63
CA TYR A 131 -7.42 -3.03 -12.24
C TYR A 131 -8.41 -3.67 -11.29
N ILE A 132 -7.92 -4.30 -10.23
CA ILE A 132 -8.71 -4.76 -9.10
C ILE A 132 -8.44 -3.86 -7.90
N ILE A 133 -9.50 -3.36 -7.27
CA ILE A 133 -9.44 -2.44 -6.15
C ILE A 133 -10.31 -2.99 -5.02
N THR A 134 -9.78 -2.98 -3.80
CA THR A 134 -10.58 -3.23 -2.60
C THR A 134 -10.55 -2.03 -1.67
N GLY A 135 -11.55 -1.93 -0.81
CA GLY A 135 -11.73 -0.76 0.03
C GLY A 135 -13.03 -0.78 0.82
N GLN A 136 -13.59 0.42 0.98
CA GLN A 136 -14.85 0.66 1.65
C GLN A 136 -15.62 1.71 0.88
N GLY A 137 -16.91 1.48 0.59
CA GLY A 137 -17.80 2.57 0.21
C GLY A 137 -18.59 3.10 1.42
N GLY A 138 -18.93 4.39 1.38
CA GLY A 138 -19.43 5.14 2.54
C GLY A 138 -20.83 4.76 3.07
N SER A 139 -21.45 3.66 2.62
CA SER A 139 -22.82 3.27 2.98
C SER A 139 -23.07 1.76 2.85
N ILE A 140 -24.15 1.27 3.46
CA ILE A 140 -24.60 -0.13 3.34
C ILE A 140 -24.94 -0.43 1.87
N GLY A 141 -24.49 -1.58 1.34
CA GLY A 141 -24.68 -1.98 -0.07
C GLY A 141 -23.65 -1.40 -1.04
N GLN A 142 -22.60 -0.77 -0.53
CA GLN A 142 -21.48 -0.28 -1.33
C GLN A 142 -20.48 -1.40 -1.68
N PRO A 143 -19.67 -1.23 -2.74
CA PRO A 143 -18.72 -2.24 -3.16
C PRO A 143 -17.61 -2.43 -2.11
N LEU A 144 -17.18 -3.69 -1.97
CA LEU A 144 -15.98 -4.12 -1.27
C LEU A 144 -14.82 -4.32 -2.25
N LEU A 145 -15.15 -4.74 -3.47
CA LEU A 145 -14.23 -5.11 -4.53
C LEU A 145 -14.77 -4.55 -5.84
N ILE A 146 -13.93 -3.83 -6.58
CA ILE A 146 -14.25 -3.25 -7.88
C ILE A 146 -13.21 -3.75 -8.88
N LYS A 147 -13.66 -4.30 -10.00
CA LYS A 147 -12.84 -4.60 -11.17
C LYS A 147 -13.13 -3.57 -12.25
N THR A 148 -12.09 -3.03 -12.84
CA THR A 148 -12.17 -2.08 -13.96
C THR A 148 -11.39 -2.56 -15.17
N ASP A 149 -11.72 -2.00 -16.33
CA ASP A 149 -10.92 -2.06 -17.54
C ASP A 149 -9.65 -1.19 -17.43
N SER A 150 -8.84 -1.17 -18.49
CA SER A 150 -7.59 -0.39 -18.51
C SER A 150 -7.79 1.14 -18.49
N GLN A 151 -9.01 1.62 -18.77
CA GLN A 151 -9.40 3.03 -18.71
C GLN A 151 -10.14 3.40 -17.41
N GLY A 152 -10.21 2.47 -16.47
CA GLY A 152 -10.86 2.66 -15.18
C GLY A 152 -12.39 2.56 -15.24
N ASN A 153 -12.99 2.17 -16.36
CA ASN A 153 -14.43 1.92 -16.39
C ASN A 153 -14.72 0.63 -15.62
N GLU A 154 -15.78 0.62 -14.83
CA GLU A 154 -16.17 -0.56 -14.05
C GLU A 154 -16.62 -1.71 -14.97
N ASP A 155 -15.96 -2.86 -14.82
CA ASP A 155 -16.40 -4.13 -15.41
C ASP A 155 -17.48 -4.76 -14.53
N TRP A 156 -17.19 -4.84 -13.23
CA TRP A 156 -18.10 -5.32 -12.20
C TRP A 156 -17.65 -4.86 -10.81
N ASN A 157 -18.58 -4.89 -9.87
CA ASN A 157 -18.28 -4.72 -8.45
C ASN A 157 -18.98 -5.82 -7.63
N GLN A 158 -18.39 -6.15 -6.48
CA GLN A 158 -18.99 -7.02 -5.49
C GLN A 158 -19.18 -6.24 -4.20
N THR A 159 -20.42 -6.22 -3.71
CA THR A 159 -20.73 -5.63 -2.40
C THR A 159 -20.38 -6.63 -1.31
N GLY A 160 -19.85 -6.15 -0.19
CA GLY A 160 -19.60 -7.02 0.97
C GLY A 160 -20.88 -7.65 1.54
N GLY A 161 -22.06 -7.15 1.18
CA GLY A 161 -23.35 -7.57 1.72
C GLY A 161 -23.91 -6.55 2.72
N SER A 162 -24.88 -6.96 3.54
CA SER A 162 -25.50 -6.12 4.59
C SER A 162 -24.66 -5.97 5.85
N GLU A 163 -23.64 -6.80 5.95
CA GLU A 163 -22.70 -6.84 7.05
C GLU A 163 -21.54 -5.90 6.70
N GLY A 164 -21.14 -5.03 7.61
CA GLY A 164 -20.09 -4.05 7.30
C GLY A 164 -18.76 -4.76 7.06
N PHE A 165 -18.16 -4.57 5.88
CA PHE A 165 -16.86 -5.12 5.56
C PHE A 165 -15.94 -4.04 5.01
N ILE A 166 -14.66 -4.13 5.35
CA ILE A 166 -13.62 -3.25 4.80
C ILE A 166 -12.52 -4.14 4.23
N GLY A 167 -12.25 -3.99 2.94
CA GLY A 167 -11.10 -4.60 2.29
C GLY A 167 -9.88 -3.71 2.44
N ASN A 168 -8.79 -4.26 2.96
CA ASN A 168 -7.54 -3.52 3.21
C ASN A 168 -6.44 -3.87 2.20
N SER A 169 -6.45 -5.09 1.66
CA SER A 169 -5.45 -5.55 0.69
C SER A 169 -6.09 -6.49 -0.33
N VAL A 170 -5.74 -6.35 -1.61
CA VAL A 170 -6.18 -7.25 -2.68
C VAL A 170 -5.01 -7.71 -3.53
N GLN A 171 -5.07 -8.96 -4.00
CA GLN A 171 -4.16 -9.52 -5.00
C GLN A 171 -4.92 -10.42 -5.99
N GLN A 172 -4.54 -10.40 -7.26
CA GLN A 172 -4.92 -11.38 -8.26
C GLN A 172 -4.15 -12.67 -8.01
N THR A 173 -4.85 -13.80 -8.04
CA THR A 173 -4.27 -15.12 -7.81
C THR A 173 -3.89 -15.81 -9.11
N ALA A 174 -3.00 -16.80 -9.03
CA ALA A 174 -2.45 -17.50 -10.21
C ALA A 174 -3.50 -18.27 -11.04
N ASP A 175 -4.64 -18.61 -10.44
CA ASP A 175 -5.81 -19.21 -11.10
C ASP A 175 -6.74 -18.16 -11.74
N GLY A 176 -6.35 -16.88 -11.75
CA GLY A 176 -7.11 -15.78 -12.34
C GLY A 176 -8.14 -15.14 -11.43
N GLY A 177 -8.35 -15.68 -10.22
CA GLY A 177 -9.22 -15.11 -9.19
C GLY A 177 -8.58 -13.96 -8.42
N TYR A 178 -9.20 -13.60 -7.28
CA TYR A 178 -8.70 -12.54 -6.41
C TYR A 178 -8.72 -12.99 -4.95
N ILE A 179 -7.79 -12.48 -4.14
CA ILE A 179 -7.74 -12.70 -2.71
C ILE A 179 -7.73 -11.35 -1.99
N ILE A 180 -8.58 -11.21 -0.99
CA ILE A 180 -8.79 -9.99 -0.23
C ILE A 180 -8.56 -10.28 1.24
N ALA A 181 -7.77 -9.43 1.89
CA ALA A 181 -7.65 -9.38 3.35
C ALA A 181 -8.29 -8.09 3.87
N GLY A 182 -9.06 -8.20 4.95
CA GLY A 182 -9.87 -7.12 5.47
C GLY A 182 -10.35 -7.38 6.89
N LEU A 183 -11.40 -6.65 7.30
CA LEU A 183 -12.08 -6.88 8.57
C LEU A 183 -13.60 -7.02 8.38
N THR A 184 -14.21 -7.75 9.31
CA THR A 184 -15.67 -7.89 9.46
C THR A 184 -16.08 -7.49 10.89
N TYR A 185 -17.26 -6.89 11.00
CA TYR A 185 -17.85 -6.52 12.29
C TYR A 185 -18.86 -7.54 12.84
N SER A 186 -19.21 -8.58 12.07
CA SER A 186 -20.45 -9.35 12.29
C SER A 186 -20.30 -10.87 12.26
N ILE A 187 -19.21 -11.41 11.70
CA ILE A 187 -19.06 -12.87 11.51
C ILE A 187 -18.09 -13.51 12.52
N GLY A 188 -17.29 -12.73 13.26
CA GLY A 188 -16.24 -13.27 14.12
C GLY A 188 -16.43 -13.07 15.64
N ASN A 189 -15.35 -13.30 16.40
CA ASN A 189 -15.34 -13.25 17.86
C ASN A 189 -14.73 -11.93 18.35
N GLY A 190 -15.52 -10.88 18.43
CA GLY A 190 -15.05 -9.60 18.95
C GLY A 190 -15.78 -8.41 18.34
N ALA A 191 -15.15 -7.24 18.44
CA ALA A 191 -15.64 -6.03 17.76
C ALA A 191 -15.27 -6.05 16.27
N ASP A 192 -14.03 -6.42 15.95
CA ASP A 192 -13.50 -6.55 14.59
C ASP A 192 -12.71 -7.86 14.48
N ASP A 193 -12.92 -8.61 13.40
CA ASP A 193 -12.18 -9.84 13.10
C ASP A 193 -11.48 -9.76 11.75
N VAL A 194 -10.30 -10.40 11.64
CA VAL A 194 -9.59 -10.54 10.36
C VAL A 194 -10.42 -11.41 9.43
N TRP A 195 -10.68 -10.91 8.23
CA TRP A 195 -11.42 -11.62 7.19
C TRP A 195 -10.55 -11.82 5.95
N LEU A 196 -10.54 -13.05 5.43
CA LEU A 196 -9.83 -13.43 4.20
C LEU A 196 -10.86 -14.03 3.23
N ILE A 197 -10.92 -13.46 2.03
CA ILE A 197 -11.83 -13.88 0.96
C ILE A 197 -11.00 -14.28 -0.23
N LYS A 198 -11.38 -15.35 -0.91
CA LYS A 198 -10.90 -15.66 -2.25
C LYS A 198 -12.11 -15.75 -3.17
N THR A 199 -12.02 -15.10 -4.32
CA THR A 199 -13.03 -15.16 -5.38
C THR A 199 -12.44 -15.80 -6.63
N ASP A 200 -13.31 -16.20 -7.54
CA ASP A 200 -12.97 -16.50 -8.92
C ASP A 200 -12.67 -15.22 -9.73
N SER A 201 -12.37 -15.38 -11.03
CA SER A 201 -12.02 -14.27 -11.93
C SER A 201 -13.17 -13.28 -12.18
N THR A 202 -14.39 -13.64 -11.79
CA THR A 202 -15.62 -12.82 -11.88
C THR A 202 -16.07 -12.27 -10.53
N GLY A 203 -15.30 -12.52 -9.46
CA GLY A 203 -15.60 -12.01 -8.13
C GLY A 203 -16.53 -12.87 -7.28
N ASN A 204 -16.85 -14.11 -7.70
CA ASN A 204 -17.71 -15.04 -6.93
C ASN A 204 -16.94 -15.99 -6.03
#